data_AF-A0A7I7UKT6-F1
#
_entry.id   AF-A0A7I7UKT6-F1
#
_cell.length_a   1.000
_cell.length_b   1.000
_cell.length_c   1.000
_cell.angle_alpha   90.00
_cell.angle_beta   90.00
_cell.angle_gamma   90.00
#
_symmetry.space_group_name_H-M   'P 1'
#
loop_
_entity.id
_entity.type
_entity.pdbx_description
1 polymer ?
#
loop_
_entity_poly.entity_id
_entity_poly.type
_entity_poly.pdbx_seq_one_letter_code
_entity_poly.pdbx_strand_id
1 'polypeptide(L)'
;MNPVYDGPATIRVNDAVHGARVRLTGHLDPIDGRYHWRGMVFDCHIDATLRLPQQVSVSIGDRTSNGQLTETTPWGTHGVSGVGVPPYAVD
;
A
#
# COMPACT_ATOMS: atom_id res chain seq x y z
N MET A 1 9.46 -16.21 -8.51
CA MET A 1 8.11 -15.98 -7.97
C MET A 1 8.05 -14.51 -7.61
N ASN A 2 7.03 -13.76 -8.03
CA ASN A 2 6.99 -12.34 -7.65
C ASN A 2 6.66 -12.28 -6.16
N PRO A 3 7.52 -11.73 -5.27
CA PRO A 3 7.24 -11.74 -3.84
C PRO A 3 5.93 -11.01 -3.59
N VAL A 4 4.94 -11.75 -3.08
CA VAL A 4 3.66 -11.21 -2.65
C VAL A 4 3.70 -11.22 -1.14
N TYR A 5 3.72 -10.04 -0.53
CA TYR A 5 3.46 -9.92 0.90
C TYR A 5 1.96 -9.96 1.13
N ASP A 6 1.52 -10.82 2.04
CA ASP A 6 0.14 -10.86 2.52
C ASP A 6 0.20 -10.92 4.05
N GLY A 7 -0.24 -9.84 4.71
CA GLY A 7 -0.11 -9.75 6.16
C GLY A 7 -0.57 -8.42 6.74
N PRO A 8 -0.44 -8.27 8.06
CA PRO A 8 -0.80 -7.03 8.74
C PRO A 8 0.12 -5.89 8.29
N ALA A 9 -0.45 -4.70 8.20
CA ALA A 9 0.24 -3.45 7.97
C ALA A 9 -0.48 -2.30 8.65
N THR A 10 0.23 -1.19 8.79
CA THR A 10 -0.31 0.06 9.30
C THR A 10 -0.35 1.06 8.16
N ILE A 11 -1.53 1.60 7.87
CA ILE A 11 -1.76 2.62 6.85
C ILE A 11 -1.95 3.95 7.55
N ARG A 12 -1.07 4.91 7.26
CA ARG A 12 -1.20 6.29 7.72
C ARG A 12 -1.71 7.16 6.58
N VAL A 13 -2.85 7.79 6.78
CA VAL A 13 -3.50 8.75 5.88
C VAL A 13 -3.66 10.06 6.65
N ASN A 14 -3.13 11.16 6.12
CA ASN A 14 -3.13 12.45 6.81
C ASN A 14 -2.49 12.31 8.21
N ASP A 15 -3.25 12.61 9.28
CA ASP A 15 -2.83 12.43 10.67
C ASP A 15 -3.36 11.12 11.30
N ALA A 16 -4.21 10.38 10.58
CA ALA A 16 -4.84 9.16 11.07
C ALA A 16 -4.01 7.91 10.75
N VAL A 17 -3.99 6.98 11.69
CA VAL A 17 -3.30 5.68 11.59
C VAL A 17 -4.33 4.57 11.67
N HIS A 18 -4.33 3.69 10.67
CA HIS A 18 -5.27 2.60 10.53
C HIS A 18 -4.53 1.26 10.48
N GLY A 19 -4.84 0.36 11.41
CA GLY A 19 -4.45 -1.04 11.28
C GLY A 19 -5.22 -1.69 10.14
N ALA A 20 -4.54 -2.44 9.29
CA ALA A 20 -5.12 -3.09 8.13
C ALA A 20 -4.38 -4.39 7.79
N ARG A 21 -4.97 -5.21 6.94
CA ARG A 21 -4.25 -6.28 6.24
C ARG A 21 -3.95 -5.80 4.83
N VAL A 22 -2.74 -6.01 4.33
CA VAL A 22 -2.39 -5.64 2.96
C VAL A 22 -1.90 -6.85 2.20
N ARG A 23 -2.19 -6.85 0.91
CA ARG A 23 -1.60 -7.77 -0.06
C ARG A 23 -0.84 -6.96 -1.10
N LEU A 24 0.49 -6.94 -1.00
CA LEU A 24 1.37 -6.15 -1.84
C LEU A 24 2.21 -7.04 -2.74
N THR A 25 2.44 -6.57 -3.95
CA THR A 25 3.34 -7.16 -4.93
C THR A 25 4.13 -6.02 -5.57
N GLY A 26 5.33 -6.29 -6.07
CA GLY A 26 6.10 -5.28 -6.75
C GLY A 26 6.90 -5.86 -7.89
N HIS A 27 7.40 -4.98 -8.75
CA HIS A 27 8.21 -5.34 -9.89
C HIS A 27 9.14 -4.18 -10.23
N LEU A 28 10.30 -4.49 -10.78
CA LEU A 28 11.15 -3.46 -11.37
C LEU A 28 10.51 -3.03 -12.69
N ASP A 29 10.18 -1.75 -12.81
CA ASP A 29 9.70 -1.19 -14.07
C ASP A 29 10.93 -0.86 -14.95
N PRO A 30 11.05 -1.49 -16.13
CA PRO A 30 12.20 -1.29 -17.01
C PRO A 30 12.20 0.08 -17.70
N ILE A 31 11.07 0.81 -17.68
CA ILE A 31 10.93 2.12 -18.33
C ILE A 31 11.62 3.19 -17.49
N ASP A 32 11.43 3.17 -16.17
CA ASP A 32 12.00 4.17 -15.27
C ASP A 32 13.13 3.65 -14.37
N GLY A 33 13.38 2.33 -14.39
CA GLY A 33 14.41 1.68 -13.58
C GLY A 33 14.10 1.65 -12.09
N ARG A 34 12.85 1.90 -11.69
CA ARG A 34 12.42 1.95 -10.28
C ARG A 34 11.59 0.73 -9.93
N TYR A 35 11.61 0.38 -8.65
CA TYR A 35 10.75 -0.67 -8.15
C TYR A 35 9.35 -0.11 -7.89
N HIS A 36 8.36 -0.59 -8.63
CA HIS A 36 6.96 -0.23 -8.44
C HIS A 36 6.29 -1.33 -7.65
N TRP A 37 5.66 -0.96 -6.53
CA TRP A 37 4.86 -1.87 -5.74
C TRP A 37 3.41 -1.41 -5.71
N ARG A 38 2.50 -2.37 -5.72
CA ARG A 38 1.06 -2.13 -5.68
C ARG A 38 0.36 -3.25 -4.97
N GLY A 39 -0.88 -3.02 -4.57
CA GLY A 39 -1.65 -4.02 -3.88
C GLY A 39 -2.99 -3.53 -3.38
N MET A 40 -3.55 -4.31 -2.49
CA MET A 40 -4.84 -4.06 -1.87
C MET A 40 -4.69 -3.94 -0.37
N VAL A 41 -5.45 -3.02 0.22
CA VAL A 41 -5.64 -2.82 1.64
C VAL A 41 -7.02 -3.35 2.02
N PHE A 42 -7.05 -4.24 2.99
CA PHE A 42 -8.23 -4.92 3.54
C PHE A 42 -8.44 -4.49 4.99
N ASP A 43 -9.71 -4.50 5.42
CA ASP A 43 -10.13 -4.22 6.79
C ASP A 43 -9.61 -2.87 7.35
N CYS A 44 -9.32 -1.89 6.47
CA CYS A 44 -8.94 -0.57 6.92
C CYS A 44 -10.19 0.33 7.01
N HIS A 45 -10.41 0.90 8.19
CA HIS A 45 -11.47 1.89 8.40
C HIS A 45 -11.03 3.28 7.93
N ILE A 46 -10.64 3.37 6.66
CA ILE A 46 -10.37 4.65 6.00
C ILE A 46 -11.70 5.24 5.56
N ASP A 47 -11.85 6.55 5.75
CA ASP A 47 -13.08 7.24 5.39
C ASP A 47 -13.39 7.06 3.89
N ALA A 48 -14.58 6.53 3.58
CA ALA A 48 -15.01 6.33 2.19
C ALA A 48 -15.20 7.65 1.42
N THR A 49 -15.28 8.79 2.12
CA THR A 49 -15.34 10.13 1.52
C THR A 49 -13.97 10.68 1.12
N LEU A 50 -12.89 9.97 1.45
CA LEU A 50 -11.52 10.33 1.10
C LEU A 50 -11.37 10.52 -0.43
N ARG A 51 -10.83 11.67 -0.82
CA ARG A 51 -10.56 12.00 -2.23
C ARG A 51 -9.34 11.20 -2.71
N LEU A 52 -9.52 10.44 -3.78
CA LEU A 52 -8.44 9.68 -4.41
C LEU A 52 -7.92 10.40 -5.69
N PRO A 53 -6.62 10.29 -6.02
CA PRO A 53 -5.60 9.57 -5.26
C PRO A 53 -5.15 10.32 -4.00
N GLN A 54 -4.97 9.59 -2.89
CA GLN A 54 -4.53 10.15 -1.60
C GLN A 54 -3.14 9.63 -1.24
N GLN A 55 -2.22 10.50 -0.80
CA GLN A 55 -0.92 10.07 -0.28
C GLN A 55 -1.04 9.36 1.06
N VAL A 56 -0.34 8.23 1.18
CA VAL A 56 -0.33 7.38 2.38
C VAL A 56 1.07 6.86 2.69
N SER A 57 1.30 6.54 3.95
CA SER A 57 2.49 5.78 4.37
C SER A 57 2.06 4.40 4.81
N VAL A 58 2.64 3.37 4.19
CA VAL A 58 2.40 1.96 4.50
C VAL A 58 3.56 1.46 5.34
N SER A 59 3.28 0.96 6.54
CA SER A 59 4.29 0.39 7.43
C SER A 59 4.03 -1.08 7.72
N ILE A 60 5.05 -1.92 7.56
CA ILE A 60 5.03 -3.35 7.85
C ILE A 60 6.22 -3.64 8.76
N GLY A 61 5.94 -4.00 10.01
CA GLY A 61 6.99 -4.09 11.05
C GLY A 61 7.74 -2.75 11.16
N ASP A 62 9.07 -2.80 11.05
CA ASP A 62 9.94 -1.62 11.15
C ASP A 62 10.18 -0.91 9.81
N ARG A 63 9.51 -1.35 8.73
CA ARG A 63 9.70 -0.80 7.38
C ARG A 63 8.52 0.07 7.02
N THR A 64 8.81 1.29 6.56
CA THR A 64 7.79 2.24 6.11
C THR A 64 8.10 2.69 4.69
N SER A 65 7.08 2.70 3.84
CA SER A 65 7.16 3.17 2.46
C SER A 65 6.00 4.09 2.14
N ASN A 66 6.29 5.15 1.37
CA ASN A 66 5.27 6.07 0.90
C ASN A 66 4.61 5.54 -0.37
N GLY A 67 3.30 5.65 -0.42
CA GLY A 67 2.47 5.28 -1.55
C GLY A 67 1.27 6.21 -1.69
N GLN A 68 0.34 5.80 -2.54
CA GLN A 68 -0.90 6.48 -2.77
C GLN A 68 -2.03 5.45 -2.80
N LEU A 69 -3.13 5.77 -2.13
CA LEU A 69 -4.38 5.09 -2.39
C LEU A 69 -4.91 5.54 -3.74
N THR A 70 -5.22 4.59 -4.60
CA THR A 70 -5.62 4.84 -6.00
C THR A 70 -7.10 4.58 -6.24
N GLU A 71 -7.68 3.63 -5.51
CA GLU A 71 -9.09 3.26 -5.66
C GLU A 71 -9.70 2.83 -4.31
N THR A 72 -11.02 2.97 -4.20
CA THR A 72 -11.83 2.39 -3.13
C THR A 72 -12.87 1.49 -3.78
N THR A 73 -12.90 0.23 -3.40
CA THR A 73 -13.86 -0.73 -3.95
C THR A 73 -15.21 -0.65 -3.21
N PRO A 74 -16.30 -1.12 -3.82
CA PRO A 74 -17.62 -1.19 -3.15
C PRO A 74 -17.64 -2.06 -1.89
N TRP A 75 -16.65 -2.93 -1.69
CA TRP A 75 -16.51 -3.79 -0.52
C TRP A 75 -15.73 -3.15 0.63
N GLY A 76 -15.29 -1.90 0.48
CA GLY A 76 -14.50 -1.18 1.50
C GLY A 76 -13.02 -1.56 1.51
N THR A 77 -12.51 -2.18 0.45
CA THR A 77 -11.05 -2.36 0.27
C THR A 77 -10.49 -1.21 -0.55
N HIS A 78 -9.22 -0.90 -0.36
CA HIS A 78 -8.57 0.20 -1.08
C HIS A 78 -7.36 -0.29 -1.87
N GLY A 79 -7.24 0.14 -3.11
CA GLY A 79 -6.04 -0.09 -3.91
C GLY A 79 -4.94 0.87 -3.48
N VAL A 80 -3.72 0.36 -3.34
CA VAL A 80 -2.54 1.14 -2.97
C VAL A 80 -1.41 0.88 -3.97
N SER A 81 -0.68 1.93 -4.33
CA SER A 81 0.53 1.84 -5.14
C SER A 81 1.63 2.71 -4.59
N GLY A 82 2.88 2.39 -4.87
CA GLY A 82 4.03 3.18 -4.46
C GLY A 82 5.27 2.85 -5.28
N VAL A 83 6.25 3.73 -5.21
CA VAL A 83 7.50 3.62 -5.97
C VAL A 83 8.66 3.65 -4.98
N GLY A 84 9.68 2.84 -5.26
CA GLY A 84 10.89 2.71 -4.47
C GLY A 84 10.89 1.44 -3.62
N VAL A 85 11.55 1.52 -2.46
CA VAL A 85 11.74 0.37 -1.58
C VAL A 85 10.37 -0.09 -1.04
N PRO A 86 9.95 -1.34 -1.30
CA PRO A 86 8.70 -1.86 -0.78
C PRO A 86 8.75 -1.94 0.76
N PRO A 87 7.61 -1.81 1.44
CA PRO A 87 7.56 -1.91 2.90
C PRO A 87 7.72 -3.37 3.38
N TYR A 88 7.77 -4.35 2.50
CA TYR A 88 7.95 -5.77 2.83
C TYR A 88 9.34 -6.28 2.41
N ALA A 89 9.77 -7.40 3.00
CA ALA A 89 10.99 -8.08 2.58
C ALA A 89 10.77 -8.68 1.17
N VAL A 90 11.55 -8.21 0.20
CA VAL A 90 11.72 -8.86 -1.09
C VAL A 90 12.88 -9.85 -0.94
N ASP A 91 12.56 -11.13 -0.80
CA ASP A 91 13.54 -12.22 -0.90
C ASP A 91 13.86 -12.50 -2.38
#